data_AF-A0A7J9RUC5-F1
#
_entry.id   AF-A0A7J9RUC5-F1
#
_cell.length_a   1.000
_cell.length_b   1.000
_cell.length_c   1.000
_cell.angle_alpha   90.00
_cell.angle_beta   90.00
_cell.angle_gamma   90.00
#
_symmetry.space_group_name_H-M   'P 1'
#
loop_
_entity.id
_entity.type
_entity.pdbx_description
1 polymer ?
#
loop_
_entity_poly.entity_id
_entity_poly.type
_entity_poly.pdbx_seq_one_letter_code
_entity_poly.pdbx_strand_id
1 'polypeptide(L)'
;MNNSAIIIITHGSRRNTFVEDMINLATYIEEKLEVPVFLSHNEYTEPNWRNIVSELLSKGINHIVFALAFLGRGNHVAKDIMGSFGVNEFYKWVKSTYEGKEINVYFTKPLADSNLVKLALFYRVFTAFPQQENEYIEDPEEIEERTMKFIREKVRERFPYMGGREIEIIARAVYASGNIDIADKIYISQDAIDIGIESLKTGISILTDVKMVSAGIRWNKVENYLDKASELAKEMRITRTAAGIRLGLSSPKIVVIGNAPTAVAEVLKIRKEGIEIPLVIATPPGFTNAVEVKEDLIKSGIPCIVLRGTYGGSSIAVSIINELIRMVRSHGG
;
A
#
# COMPACT_ATOMS: atom_id res chain seq x y z
N MET A 1 21.68 8.83 18.72
CA MET A 1 20.67 9.30 19.70
C MET A 1 21.26 9.48 21.10
N ASN A 2 22.59 9.57 21.28
CA ASN A 2 23.28 9.58 22.59
C ASN A 2 23.07 10.83 23.47
N ASN A 3 22.13 11.71 23.12
CA ASN A 3 21.91 12.97 23.81
C ASN A 3 20.40 13.25 24.00
N SER A 4 19.57 12.20 23.96
CA SER A 4 18.12 12.31 24.03
C SER A 4 17.56 11.54 25.21
N ALA A 5 16.52 12.08 25.84
CA ALA A 5 15.75 11.42 26.88
C ALA A 5 14.28 11.79 26.78
N ILE A 6 13.42 10.94 27.34
CA ILE A 6 11.99 11.16 27.44
C ILE A 6 11.64 11.32 28.91
N ILE A 7 10.86 12.35 29.25
CA ILE A 7 10.27 12.53 30.57
C ILE A 7 8.76 12.37 30.44
N ILE A 8 8.21 11.32 31.04
CA ILE A 8 6.77 11.12 31.14
C ILE A 8 6.29 11.86 32.38
N ILE A 9 5.50 12.92 32.17
CA ILE A 9 4.94 13.71 33.28
C ILE A 9 3.52 13.26 33.57
N THR A 10 3.26 12.94 34.83
CA THR A 10 1.94 12.57 35.37
C THR A 10 1.49 13.55 36.46
N HIS A 11 0.23 13.48 36.88
CA HIS A 11 -0.30 14.34 37.94
C HIS A 11 0.28 14.06 39.34
N GLY A 12 1.02 12.96 39.53
CA GLY A 12 1.41 12.47 40.85
C GLY A 12 0.26 11.71 41.52
N SER A 13 0.56 10.53 42.06
CA SER A 13 -0.40 9.72 42.81
C SER A 13 0.25 9.26 44.10
N ARG A 14 -0.48 9.35 45.22
CA ARG A 14 -0.05 8.78 46.51
C ARG A 14 -0.30 7.27 46.60
N ARG A 15 -0.83 6.64 45.54
CA ARG A 15 -1.13 5.20 45.48
C ARG A 15 -0.03 4.48 44.70
N ASN A 16 0.61 3.51 45.34
CA ASN A 16 1.70 2.72 44.74
C ASN A 16 1.29 2.04 43.43
N THR A 17 0.05 1.55 43.32
CA THR A 17 -0.44 0.84 42.12
C THR A 17 -0.44 1.70 40.86
N PHE A 18 -0.79 2.99 40.97
CA PHE A 18 -0.74 3.90 39.82
C PHE A 18 0.69 4.17 39.37
N VAL A 19 1.62 4.24 40.32
CA VAL A 19 3.05 4.46 40.02
C VAL A 19 3.61 3.24 39.30
N GLU A 20 3.26 2.02 39.74
CA GLU A 20 3.63 0.77 39.07
C GLU A 20 3.11 0.71 37.62
N ASP A 21 1.85 1.05 37.38
CA ASP A 21 1.28 1.09 36.01
C ASP A 21 2.04 2.07 35.09
N MET A 22 2.40 3.24 35.63
CA MET A 22 3.14 4.25 34.88
C MET A 22 4.61 3.87 34.66
N ILE A 23 5.23 3.13 35.57
CA ILE A 23 6.55 2.54 35.38
C ILE A 23 6.49 1.52 34.25
N ASN A 24 5.50 0.62 34.24
CA ASN A 24 5.33 -0.36 33.16
C ASN A 24 5.18 0.34 31.79
N LEU A 25 4.44 1.44 31.73
CA LEU A 25 4.33 2.26 30.51
C LEU A 25 5.67 2.87 30.10
N ALA A 26 6.44 3.41 31.04
CA ALA A 26 7.75 4.00 30.79
C ALA A 26 8.73 2.95 30.23
N THR A 27 8.81 1.79 30.87
CA THR A 27 9.64 0.66 30.43
C THR A 27 9.26 0.20 29.02
N TYR A 28 7.96 0.07 28.73
CA TYR A 28 7.51 -0.28 27.38
C TYR A 28 7.98 0.73 26.31
N ILE A 29 7.92 2.03 26.61
CA ILE A 29 8.35 3.07 25.67
C ILE A 29 9.88 3.05 25.50
N GLU A 30 10.62 2.86 26.58
CA GLU A 30 12.09 2.78 26.57
C GLU A 30 12.57 1.62 25.71
N GLU A 31 12.00 0.43 25.89
CA GLU A 31 12.32 -0.76 25.10
C GLU A 31 12.04 -0.58 23.60
N LYS A 32 10.98 0.15 23.24
CA LYS A 32 10.58 0.34 21.84
C LYS A 32 11.34 1.44 21.13
N LEU A 33 11.75 2.47 21.85
CA LEU A 33 12.43 3.62 21.26
C LEU A 33 13.95 3.56 21.43
N GLU A 34 14.47 2.66 22.28
CA GLU A 34 15.89 2.57 22.63
C GLU A 34 16.44 3.94 23.13
N VAL A 35 15.58 4.70 23.82
CA VAL A 35 15.88 6.02 24.39
C VAL A 35 15.50 6.00 25.88
N PRO A 36 16.35 6.50 26.80
CA PRO A 36 16.05 6.53 28.22
C PRO A 36 14.73 7.25 28.54
N VAL A 37 13.86 6.61 29.33
CA VAL A 37 12.56 7.15 29.74
C VAL A 37 12.52 7.33 31.26
N PHE A 38 12.17 8.54 31.69
CA PHE A 38 12.07 8.90 33.10
C PHE A 38 10.61 9.23 33.45
N LEU A 39 10.07 8.56 34.46
CA LEU A 39 8.76 8.91 35.01
C LEU A 39 8.91 10.10 35.98
N SER A 40 7.98 11.04 35.90
CA SER A 40 8.01 12.25 36.71
C SER A 40 6.63 12.79 37.09
N HIS A 41 6.60 13.65 38.10
CA HIS A 41 5.41 14.32 38.60
C HIS A 41 5.53 15.85 38.50
N ASN A 42 4.39 16.53 38.41
CA ASN A 42 4.36 17.99 38.26
C ASN A 42 4.71 18.74 39.57
N GLU A 43 4.15 18.37 40.73
CA GLU A 43 4.38 19.07 42.02
C GLU A 43 4.32 18.16 43.28
N TYR A 44 5.04 18.57 44.35
CA TYR A 44 5.09 18.06 45.74
C TYR A 44 5.47 16.59 46.02
N THR A 45 5.80 15.81 44.98
CA THR A 45 6.22 14.41 45.14
C THR A 45 7.42 14.12 44.26
N GLU A 46 8.48 13.55 44.83
CA GLU A 46 9.62 13.06 44.06
C GLU A 46 9.26 11.73 43.35
N PRO A 47 9.76 11.49 42.13
CA PRO A 47 10.67 12.36 41.37
C PRO A 47 9.94 13.48 40.60
N ASN A 48 10.38 14.73 40.76
CA ASN A 48 9.82 15.88 40.05
C ASN A 48 10.59 16.20 38.76
N TRP A 49 9.93 16.81 37.77
CA TRP A 49 10.53 16.94 36.43
C TRP A 49 11.69 17.94 36.40
N ARG A 50 11.68 18.93 37.30
CA ARG A 50 12.71 19.96 37.40
C ARG A 50 14.05 19.35 37.79
N ASN A 51 14.05 18.47 38.80
CA ASN A 51 15.23 17.74 39.26
C ASN A 51 15.79 16.83 38.15
N ILE A 52 14.90 16.09 37.46
CA ILE A 52 15.31 15.20 36.37
C ILE A 52 15.95 15.99 35.22
N VAL A 53 15.38 17.14 34.84
CA VAL A 53 15.97 17.98 33.79
C VAL A 53 17.37 18.47 34.19
N SER A 54 17.55 18.96 35.42
CA SER A 54 18.86 19.40 35.92
C SER A 54 19.88 18.26 35.93
N GLU A 55 19.47 17.05 36.33
CA GLU A 55 20.31 15.85 36.31
C GLU A 55 20.72 15.46 34.88
N LEU A 56 19.77 15.41 33.94
CA LEU A 56 20.03 15.07 32.54
C LEU A 56 20.99 16.07 31.89
N LEU A 57 20.80 17.37 32.12
CA LEU A 57 21.70 18.41 31.64
C LEU A 57 23.11 18.29 32.27
N SER A 58 23.24 17.81 33.51
CA SER A 58 24.55 17.54 34.11
C SER A 58 25.29 16.38 33.43
N LYS A 59 24.55 15.41 32.90
CA LYS A 59 25.06 14.25 32.13
C LYS A 59 25.28 14.57 30.64
N GLY A 60 25.08 15.82 30.24
CA GLY A 60 25.22 16.27 28.85
C GLY A 60 24.01 15.94 27.98
N ILE A 61 22.89 15.45 28.56
CA ILE A 61 21.64 15.15 27.87
C ILE A 61 20.80 16.42 27.73
N ASN A 62 20.65 16.95 26.52
CA ASN A 62 20.00 18.24 26.25
C ASN A 62 18.90 18.20 25.18
N HIS A 63 18.54 17.03 24.62
CA HIS A 63 17.34 16.87 23.78
C HIS A 63 16.27 16.10 24.54
N ILE A 64 15.27 16.81 25.08
CA ILE A 64 14.29 16.22 26.01
C ILE A 64 12.88 16.25 25.41
N VAL A 65 12.25 15.07 25.37
CA VAL A 65 10.83 14.93 25.03
C VAL A 65 10.01 14.88 26.32
N PHE A 66 9.10 15.81 26.49
CA PHE A 66 8.11 15.82 27.55
C PHE A 66 6.82 15.15 27.06
N ALA A 67 6.61 13.91 27.49
CA ALA A 67 5.41 13.13 27.23
C ALA A 67 4.38 13.39 28.34
N LEU A 68 3.38 14.22 28.06
CA LEU A 68 2.36 14.61 29.04
C LEU A 68 1.28 13.53 29.16
N ALA A 69 1.37 12.68 30.18
CA ALA A 69 0.46 11.56 30.43
C ALA A 69 -0.76 11.93 31.30
N PHE A 70 -1.14 13.20 31.32
CA PHE A 70 -2.30 13.70 32.08
C PHE A 70 -3.62 13.15 31.54
N LEU A 71 -4.44 12.56 32.41
CA LEU A 71 -5.79 12.05 32.12
C LEU A 71 -6.92 12.96 32.67
N GLY A 72 -6.60 14.00 33.44
CA GLY A 72 -7.55 14.99 33.97
C GLY A 72 -7.47 16.35 33.28
N ARG A 73 -8.33 17.32 33.66
CA ARG A 73 -8.32 18.70 33.14
C ARG A 73 -6.99 19.40 33.44
N GLY A 74 -6.00 19.24 32.57
CA GLY A 74 -4.61 19.66 32.78
C GLY A 74 -4.08 20.66 31.76
N ASN A 75 -4.93 21.32 30.95
CA ASN A 75 -4.44 22.28 29.95
C ASN A 75 -3.71 23.48 30.56
N HIS A 76 -4.00 23.84 31.81
CA HIS A 76 -3.22 24.85 32.54
C HIS A 76 -1.86 24.29 32.96
N VAL A 77 -1.83 23.08 33.55
CA VAL A 77 -0.59 22.39 33.95
C VAL A 77 0.36 22.16 32.76
N ALA A 78 -0.17 21.70 31.63
CA ALA A 78 0.63 21.53 30.41
C ALA A 78 1.24 22.86 29.95
N LYS A 79 0.46 23.95 29.96
CA LYS A 79 0.93 25.30 29.61
C LYS A 79 1.95 25.84 30.61
N ASP A 80 1.82 25.54 31.90
CA ASP A 80 2.75 26.00 32.93
C ASP A 80 4.13 25.32 32.78
N ILE A 81 4.15 24.00 32.50
CA ILE A 81 5.40 23.28 32.22
C ILE A 81 6.03 23.82 30.94
N MET A 82 5.26 23.93 29.85
CA MET A 82 5.75 24.47 28.58
C MET A 82 6.24 25.92 28.71
N GLY A 83 5.55 26.74 29.50
CA GLY A 83 5.90 28.12 29.79
C GLY A 83 7.25 28.25 30.50
N SER A 84 7.64 27.26 31.31
CA SER A 84 8.97 27.20 31.93
C SER A 84 10.11 27.09 30.91
N PHE A 85 9.80 26.75 29.66
CA PHE A 85 10.74 26.67 28.54
C PHE A 85 10.40 27.65 27.41
N GLY A 86 9.49 28.61 27.63
CA GLY A 86 9.05 29.54 26.60
C GLY A 86 8.35 28.88 25.39
N VAL A 87 7.78 27.68 25.56
CA VAL A 87 7.11 26.92 24.49
C VAL A 87 5.62 27.20 24.48
N ASN A 88 5.04 27.42 23.29
CA ASN A 88 3.61 27.63 23.09
C ASN A 88 2.95 26.63 22.11
N GLU A 89 3.74 25.81 21.42
CA GLU A 89 3.29 24.83 20.44
C GLU A 89 3.65 23.40 20.88
N PHE A 90 2.69 22.49 20.76
CA PHE A 90 2.94 21.05 20.93
C PHE A 90 3.53 20.45 19.65
N TYR A 91 4.21 19.31 19.81
CA TYR A 91 4.75 18.48 18.73
C TYR A 91 5.83 19.13 17.85
N LYS A 92 6.56 20.10 18.40
CA LYS A 92 7.64 20.81 17.73
C LYS A 92 8.85 20.91 18.65
N TRP A 93 10.03 20.69 18.08
CA TRP A 93 11.29 20.93 18.78
C TRP A 93 11.54 22.43 18.90
N VAL A 94 11.83 22.90 20.11
CA VAL A 94 12.11 24.29 20.42
C VAL A 94 13.40 24.38 21.23
N LYS A 95 14.34 25.21 20.77
CA LYS A 95 15.53 25.56 21.55
C LYS A 95 15.12 26.52 22.67
N SER A 96 15.53 26.20 23.89
CA SER A 96 15.29 26.98 25.09
C SER A 96 16.56 27.02 25.95
N THR A 97 16.47 27.74 27.06
CA THR A 97 17.46 27.70 28.14
C THR A 97 16.78 27.24 29.43
N TYR A 98 17.50 26.47 30.24
CA TYR A 98 17.06 26.04 31.57
C TYR A 98 18.26 26.08 32.51
N GLU A 99 18.15 26.81 33.62
CA GLU A 99 19.26 27.06 34.57
C GLU A 99 20.57 27.53 33.90
N GLY A 100 20.44 28.38 32.86
CA GLY A 100 21.58 28.92 32.12
C GLY A 100 22.23 27.96 31.12
N LYS A 101 21.71 26.74 30.94
CA LYS A 101 22.17 25.76 29.94
C LYS A 101 21.24 25.69 28.74
N GLU A 102 21.80 25.45 27.56
CA GLU A 102 21.01 25.22 26.35
C GLU A 102 20.31 23.86 26.41
N ILE A 103 19.03 23.85 26.03
CA ILE A 103 18.19 22.65 25.97
C ILE A 103 17.30 22.72 24.73
N ASN A 104 17.09 21.59 24.07
CA ASN A 104 16.10 21.42 23.01
C ASN A 104 14.95 20.59 23.56
N VAL A 105 13.72 21.10 23.50
CA VAL A 105 12.55 20.49 24.14
C VAL A 105 11.46 20.19 23.13
N TYR A 106 10.71 19.11 23.37
CA TYR A 106 9.54 18.72 22.59
C TYR A 106 8.41 18.32 23.52
N PHE A 107 7.21 18.88 23.34
CA PHE A 107 6.05 18.58 24.20
C PHE A 107 4.97 17.84 23.44
N THR A 108 4.49 16.71 23.97
CA THR A 108 3.24 16.10 23.49
C THR A 108 2.04 16.80 24.11
N LYS A 109 0.87 16.71 23.46
CA LYS A 109 -0.39 17.06 24.15
C LYS A 109 -0.64 16.10 25.32
N PRO A 110 -1.43 16.54 26.32
CA PRO A 110 -2.00 15.66 27.34
C PRO A 110 -2.67 14.42 26.74
N LEU A 111 -2.44 13.25 27.36
CA LEU A 111 -3.02 11.98 26.92
C LEU A 111 -4.56 11.99 26.91
N ALA A 112 -5.20 12.75 27.82
CA ALA A 112 -6.65 12.99 27.85
C ALA A 112 -7.22 13.54 26.53
N ASP A 113 -6.44 14.33 25.80
CA ASP A 113 -6.88 14.97 24.55
C ASP A 113 -6.76 14.02 23.34
N SER A 114 -6.19 12.83 23.53
CA SER A 114 -5.96 11.87 22.46
C SER A 114 -7.27 11.20 22.01
N ASN A 115 -7.59 11.34 20.73
CA ASN A 115 -8.69 10.59 20.12
C ASN A 115 -8.44 9.07 20.17
N LEU A 116 -7.18 8.61 20.25
CA LEU A 116 -6.88 7.18 20.40
C LEU A 116 -7.32 6.65 21.77
N VAL A 117 -7.22 7.44 22.83
CA VAL A 117 -7.73 7.06 24.16
C VAL A 117 -9.25 6.93 24.13
N LYS A 118 -9.94 7.88 23.46
CA LYS A 118 -11.40 7.83 23.26
C LYS A 118 -11.81 6.58 22.48
N LEU A 119 -11.14 6.28 21.36
CA LEU A 119 -11.41 5.09 20.55
C LEU A 119 -11.13 3.80 21.32
N ALA A 120 -10.02 3.74 22.06
CA ALA A 120 -9.66 2.57 22.84
C ALA A 120 -10.66 2.28 23.97
N LEU A 121 -11.29 3.30 24.55
CA LEU A 121 -12.39 3.11 25.49
C LEU A 121 -13.69 2.74 24.77
N PHE A 122 -14.03 3.47 23.70
CA PHE A 122 -15.20 3.20 22.87
C PHE A 122 -15.24 1.74 22.46
N TYR A 123 -14.20 1.21 21.81
CA TYR A 123 -14.20 -0.17 21.32
C TYR A 123 -14.23 -1.23 22.43
N ARG A 124 -13.66 -0.95 23.61
CA ARG A 124 -13.75 -1.87 24.77
C ARG A 124 -15.17 -1.97 25.33
N VAL A 125 -15.94 -0.90 25.24
CA VAL A 125 -17.31 -0.80 25.75
C VAL A 125 -18.32 -1.20 24.68
N PHE A 126 -18.05 -0.85 23.42
CA PHE A 126 -18.89 -1.11 22.26
C PHE A 126 -19.17 -2.61 22.07
N THR A 127 -18.19 -3.48 22.34
CA THR A 127 -18.36 -4.93 22.26
C THR A 127 -19.32 -5.50 23.30
N ALA A 128 -19.66 -4.75 24.35
CA ALA A 128 -20.61 -5.19 25.38
C ALA A 128 -22.08 -4.98 24.97
N PHE A 129 -22.35 -4.28 23.86
CA PHE A 129 -23.70 -4.01 23.37
C PHE A 129 -24.02 -4.89 22.15
N PRO A 130 -25.29 -5.36 22.01
CA PRO A 130 -25.74 -6.05 20.82
C PRO A 130 -25.50 -5.18 19.59
N GLN A 131 -24.82 -5.74 18.60
CA GLN A 131 -24.60 -5.06 17.34
C GLN A 131 -25.86 -5.19 16.48
N GLN A 132 -26.23 -4.10 15.81
CA GLN A 132 -27.24 -4.17 14.77
C GLN A 132 -26.57 -4.82 13.56
N GLU A 133 -26.87 -6.10 13.31
CA GLU A 133 -26.42 -6.78 12.09
C GLU A 133 -27.14 -6.14 10.90
N ASN A 134 -26.37 -5.55 9.99
CA ASN A 134 -26.89 -5.25 8.67
C ASN A 134 -26.97 -6.59 7.92
N GLU A 135 -28.12 -6.90 7.33
CA GLU A 135 -28.28 -8.04 6.42
C GLU A 135 -27.46 -7.80 5.15
N TYR A 136 -26.19 -8.17 5.19
CA TYR A 136 -25.38 -8.35 3.99
C TYR A 136 -25.22 -9.84 3.74
N ILE A 137 -25.22 -10.23 2.46
CA ILE A 137 -24.75 -11.57 2.09
C ILE A 137 -23.28 -11.60 2.50
N GLU A 138 -22.92 -12.49 3.43
CA GLU A 138 -21.56 -12.62 3.94
C GLU A 138 -20.75 -13.67 3.17
N ASP A 139 -21.40 -14.59 2.47
CA ASP A 139 -20.75 -15.66 1.71
C ASP A 139 -20.00 -15.08 0.49
N PRO A 140 -18.65 -15.07 0.51
CA PRO A 140 -17.86 -14.48 -0.57
C PRO A 140 -18.07 -15.18 -1.92
N GLU A 141 -18.32 -16.49 -1.93
CA GLU A 141 -18.52 -17.26 -3.16
C GLU A 141 -19.88 -16.91 -3.78
N GLU A 142 -20.93 -16.81 -2.96
CA GLU A 142 -22.26 -16.42 -3.42
C GLU A 142 -22.26 -14.99 -3.98
N ILE A 143 -21.55 -14.05 -3.34
CA ILE A 143 -21.42 -12.67 -3.81
C ILE A 143 -20.70 -12.63 -5.17
N GLU A 144 -19.58 -13.35 -5.32
CA GLU A 144 -18.83 -13.38 -6.57
C GLU A 144 -19.68 -14.00 -7.69
N GLU A 145 -20.34 -15.14 -7.44
CA GLU A 145 -21.14 -15.83 -8.45
C GLU A 145 -22.30 -14.97 -8.93
N ARG A 146 -23.07 -14.38 -8.01
CA ARG A 146 -24.17 -13.47 -8.34
C ARG A 146 -23.69 -12.27 -9.15
N THR A 147 -22.59 -11.65 -8.74
CA THR A 147 -22.03 -10.47 -9.41
C THR A 147 -21.54 -10.83 -10.81
N MET A 148 -20.80 -11.93 -10.94
CA MET A 148 -20.31 -12.39 -12.24
C MET A 148 -21.44 -12.78 -13.18
N LYS A 149 -22.52 -13.39 -12.69
CA LYS A 149 -23.72 -13.67 -13.50
C LYS A 149 -24.32 -12.39 -14.07
N PHE A 150 -24.54 -11.39 -13.22
CA PHE A 150 -25.06 -10.09 -13.65
C PHE A 150 -24.15 -9.41 -14.69
N ILE A 151 -22.83 -9.42 -14.46
CA ILE A 151 -21.88 -8.82 -15.40
C ILE A 151 -21.89 -9.56 -16.75
N ARG A 152 -21.89 -10.90 -16.76
CA ARG A 152 -21.95 -11.68 -18.01
C ARG A 152 -23.20 -11.36 -18.83
N GLU A 153 -24.35 -11.25 -18.18
CA GLU A 153 -25.61 -10.87 -18.82
C GLU A 153 -25.47 -9.48 -19.47
N LYS A 154 -24.95 -8.49 -18.72
CA LYS A 154 -24.74 -7.12 -19.24
C LYS A 154 -23.75 -7.05 -20.38
N VAL A 155 -22.65 -7.80 -20.31
CA VAL A 155 -21.65 -7.87 -21.39
C VAL A 155 -22.26 -8.54 -22.62
N ARG A 156 -23.05 -9.61 -22.45
CA ARG A 156 -23.73 -10.30 -23.57
C ARG A 156 -24.80 -9.43 -24.23
N GLU A 157 -25.51 -8.61 -23.47
CA GLU A 157 -26.44 -7.61 -24.01
C GLU A 157 -25.71 -6.59 -24.92
N ARG A 158 -24.48 -6.17 -24.57
CA ARG A 158 -23.66 -5.26 -25.38
C ARG A 158 -23.05 -5.94 -26.61
N PHE A 159 -22.67 -7.22 -26.51
CA PHE A 159 -21.99 -7.98 -27.57
C PHE A 159 -22.71 -9.30 -27.90
N PRO A 160 -23.88 -9.27 -28.55
CA PRO A 160 -24.72 -10.47 -28.73
C PRO A 160 -24.10 -11.55 -29.63
N TYR A 161 -23.16 -11.19 -30.51
CA TYR A 161 -22.51 -12.11 -31.45
C TYR A 161 -21.13 -12.58 -30.98
N MET A 162 -20.68 -12.13 -29.81
CA MET A 162 -19.35 -12.45 -29.29
C MET A 162 -19.33 -13.84 -28.64
N GLY A 163 -18.22 -14.57 -28.85
CA GLY A 163 -18.05 -15.92 -28.33
C GLY A 163 -18.02 -15.99 -26.80
N GLY A 164 -18.36 -17.14 -26.24
CA GLY A 164 -18.47 -17.32 -24.79
C GLY A 164 -17.16 -17.06 -24.04
N ARG A 165 -16.01 -17.35 -24.66
CA ARG A 165 -14.69 -17.15 -24.02
C ARG A 165 -14.33 -15.67 -23.95
N GLU A 166 -14.62 -14.92 -25.01
CA GLU A 166 -14.45 -13.47 -25.07
C GLU A 166 -15.34 -12.78 -24.04
N ILE A 167 -16.61 -13.23 -23.90
CA ILE A 167 -17.52 -12.73 -22.86
C ILE A 167 -16.95 -12.95 -21.46
N GLU A 168 -16.39 -14.12 -21.14
CA GLU A 168 -15.78 -14.37 -19.82
C GLU A 168 -14.58 -13.45 -19.56
N ILE A 169 -13.71 -13.24 -20.56
CA ILE A 169 -12.55 -12.35 -20.44
C ILE A 169 -12.99 -10.91 -20.13
N ILE A 170 -13.98 -10.41 -20.89
CA ILE A 170 -14.51 -9.05 -20.70
C ILE A 170 -15.22 -8.94 -19.35
N ALA A 171 -16.03 -9.94 -18.97
CA ALA A 171 -16.74 -9.94 -17.69
C ALA A 171 -15.77 -9.92 -16.51
N ARG A 172 -14.67 -10.68 -16.56
CA ARG A 172 -13.62 -10.67 -15.53
C ARG A 172 -12.91 -9.33 -15.42
N ALA A 173 -12.61 -8.71 -16.57
CA ALA A 173 -12.05 -7.37 -16.60
C ALA A 173 -13.01 -6.32 -15.98
N VAL A 174 -14.30 -6.39 -16.34
CA VAL A 174 -15.34 -5.51 -15.78
C VAL A 174 -15.43 -5.70 -14.27
N TYR A 175 -15.51 -6.93 -13.79
CA TYR A 175 -15.54 -7.24 -12.35
C TYR A 175 -14.34 -6.67 -11.61
N ALA A 176 -13.13 -6.87 -12.16
CA ALA A 176 -11.88 -6.36 -11.56
C ALA A 176 -11.75 -4.83 -11.57
N SER A 177 -12.53 -4.14 -12.40
CA SER A 177 -12.54 -2.68 -12.48
C SER A 177 -13.71 -2.03 -11.74
N GLY A 178 -14.79 -2.77 -11.47
CA GLY A 178 -16.05 -2.22 -10.98
C GLY A 178 -16.75 -1.30 -11.98
N ASN A 179 -16.36 -1.30 -13.27
CA ASN A 179 -16.87 -0.38 -14.28
C ASN A 179 -17.31 -1.14 -15.54
N ILE A 180 -18.62 -1.19 -15.80
CA ILE A 180 -19.18 -1.87 -16.96
C ILE A 180 -18.77 -1.22 -18.30
N ASP A 181 -18.44 0.07 -18.31
CA ASP A 181 -18.12 0.82 -19.54
C ASP A 181 -16.74 0.50 -20.11
N ILE A 182 -15.90 -0.23 -19.36
CA ILE A 182 -14.64 -0.71 -19.93
C ILE A 182 -14.87 -1.83 -20.96
N ALA A 183 -16.04 -2.47 -20.94
CA ALA A 183 -16.35 -3.58 -21.85
C ALA A 183 -16.21 -3.17 -23.32
N ASP A 184 -16.67 -1.97 -23.69
CA ASP A 184 -16.57 -1.39 -25.05
C ASP A 184 -15.16 -1.00 -25.46
N LYS A 185 -14.21 -1.01 -24.51
CA LYS A 185 -12.83 -0.62 -24.73
C LYS A 185 -11.89 -1.81 -24.79
N ILE A 186 -12.35 -3.00 -24.43
CA ILE A 186 -11.52 -4.21 -24.51
C ILE A 186 -11.47 -4.67 -25.95
N TYR A 187 -10.26 -4.70 -26.47
CA TYR A 187 -9.93 -5.28 -27.76
C TYR A 187 -9.26 -6.63 -27.54
N ILE A 188 -9.75 -7.66 -28.24
CA ILE A 188 -9.16 -9.00 -28.27
C ILE A 188 -8.79 -9.24 -29.73
N SER A 189 -7.50 -9.45 -30.03
CA SER A 189 -7.09 -9.79 -31.38
C SER A 189 -7.62 -11.16 -31.78
N GLN A 190 -7.73 -11.41 -33.08
CA GLN A 190 -8.03 -12.73 -33.60
C GLN A 190 -7.08 -13.77 -33.00
N ASP A 191 -7.63 -14.92 -32.61
CA ASP A 191 -6.93 -16.07 -32.02
C ASP A 191 -6.15 -15.82 -30.72
N ALA A 192 -6.18 -14.61 -30.12
CA ALA A 192 -5.42 -14.29 -28.90
C ALA A 192 -5.73 -15.23 -27.73
N ILE A 193 -7.01 -15.61 -27.57
CA ILE A 193 -7.43 -16.53 -26.52
C ILE A 193 -6.85 -17.92 -26.74
N ASP A 194 -6.95 -18.44 -27.97
CA ASP A 194 -6.43 -19.76 -28.33
C ASP A 194 -4.91 -19.83 -28.18
N ILE A 195 -4.19 -18.85 -28.74
CA ILE A 195 -2.74 -18.74 -28.63
C ILE A 195 -2.31 -18.60 -27.17
N GLY A 196 -3.04 -17.84 -26.37
CA GLY A 196 -2.80 -17.70 -24.93
C GLY A 196 -2.93 -19.04 -24.19
N ILE A 197 -4.00 -19.77 -24.44
CA ILE A 197 -4.26 -21.09 -23.84
C ILE A 197 -3.18 -22.10 -24.26
N GLU A 198 -2.83 -22.15 -25.55
CA GLU A 198 -1.80 -23.04 -26.08
C GLU A 198 -0.41 -22.72 -25.48
N SER A 199 -0.06 -21.43 -25.41
CA SER A 199 1.20 -20.97 -24.80
C SER A 199 1.31 -21.39 -23.33
N LEU A 200 0.22 -21.26 -22.57
CA LEU A 200 0.19 -21.73 -21.18
C LEU A 200 0.34 -23.25 -21.08
N LYS A 201 -0.33 -24.02 -21.96
CA LYS A 201 -0.24 -25.49 -21.98
C LYS A 201 1.15 -26.00 -22.35
N THR A 202 1.85 -25.33 -23.26
CA THR A 202 3.24 -25.68 -23.64
C THR A 202 4.27 -25.26 -22.58
N GLY A 203 3.84 -24.54 -21.55
CA GLY A 203 4.68 -24.16 -20.42
C GLY A 203 5.57 -22.95 -20.67
N ILE A 204 5.23 -22.11 -21.66
CA ILE A 204 5.79 -20.77 -21.86
C ILE A 204 5.56 -19.95 -20.59
N SER A 205 6.57 -19.19 -20.16
CA SER A 205 6.48 -18.35 -18.97
C SER A 205 5.74 -17.04 -19.23
N ILE A 206 5.21 -16.45 -18.16
CA ILE A 206 4.57 -15.14 -18.16
C ILE A 206 5.58 -14.11 -17.65
N LEU A 207 5.86 -13.08 -18.44
CA LEU A 207 6.65 -11.91 -18.06
C LEU A 207 5.74 -10.74 -17.69
N THR A 208 6.04 -10.06 -16.59
CA THR A 208 5.23 -8.95 -16.07
C THR A 208 6.00 -7.64 -15.96
N ASP A 209 5.32 -6.49 -16.10
CA ASP A 209 5.95 -5.18 -16.00
C ASP A 209 6.24 -4.74 -14.54
N VAL A 210 5.34 -5.06 -13.61
CA VAL A 210 5.46 -4.71 -12.18
C VAL A 210 5.12 -5.88 -11.26
N LYS A 211 5.67 -5.85 -10.03
CA LYS A 211 5.44 -6.89 -9.01
C LYS A 211 3.98 -7.11 -8.63
N MET A 212 3.17 -6.05 -8.67
CA MET A 212 1.73 -6.14 -8.38
C MET A 212 1.02 -7.05 -9.38
N VAL A 213 1.42 -7.00 -10.66
CA VAL A 213 0.88 -7.90 -11.68
C VAL A 213 1.34 -9.33 -11.37
N SER A 214 2.64 -9.57 -11.15
CA SER A 214 3.13 -10.92 -10.87
C SER A 214 2.49 -11.55 -9.62
N ALA A 215 2.29 -10.77 -8.56
CA ALA A 215 1.70 -11.26 -7.30
C ALA A 215 0.23 -11.70 -7.44
N GLY A 216 -0.48 -11.17 -8.44
CA GLY A 216 -1.88 -11.51 -8.69
C GLY A 216 -2.08 -12.73 -9.60
N ILE A 217 -1.04 -13.17 -10.32
CA ILE A 217 -1.16 -14.26 -11.30
C ILE A 217 -1.06 -15.62 -10.61
N ARG A 218 -2.06 -16.49 -10.81
CA ARG A 218 -2.16 -17.80 -10.18
C ARG A 218 -1.49 -18.90 -11.02
N TRP A 219 -0.23 -18.68 -11.41
CA TRP A 219 0.56 -19.58 -12.26
C TRP A 219 1.98 -19.77 -11.73
N ASN A 220 2.58 -20.94 -11.97
CA ASN A 220 3.90 -21.27 -11.40
C ASN A 220 5.07 -20.60 -12.13
N LYS A 221 4.94 -20.37 -13.44
CA LYS A 221 6.01 -19.80 -14.29
C LYS A 221 5.77 -18.32 -14.57
N VAL A 222 5.87 -17.50 -13.53
CA VAL A 222 5.73 -16.04 -13.62
C VAL A 222 7.06 -15.38 -13.29
N GLU A 223 7.48 -14.46 -14.16
CA GLU A 223 8.75 -13.76 -14.08
C GLU A 223 8.53 -12.25 -13.99
N ASN A 224 9.34 -11.59 -13.15
CA ASN A 224 9.40 -10.14 -13.05
C ASN A 224 10.86 -9.72 -12.86
N TYR A 225 11.33 -8.78 -13.68
CA TYR A 225 12.73 -8.33 -13.68
C TYR A 225 12.89 -6.89 -13.19
N LEU A 226 11.85 -6.28 -12.64
CA LEU A 226 11.84 -4.85 -12.27
C LEU A 226 12.97 -4.48 -11.30
N ASP A 227 13.24 -5.34 -10.30
CA ASP A 227 14.31 -5.09 -9.31
C ASP A 227 15.71 -5.18 -9.92
N LYS A 228 15.88 -6.01 -10.95
CA LYS A 228 17.16 -6.20 -11.65
C LYS A 228 17.39 -5.15 -12.74
N ALA A 229 16.40 -4.31 -13.01
CA ALA A 229 16.40 -3.40 -14.15
C ALA A 229 17.08 -2.05 -13.90
N SER A 230 17.53 -1.76 -12.66
CA SER A 230 18.00 -0.42 -12.31
C SER A 230 19.28 0.01 -13.05
N GLU A 231 20.19 -0.93 -13.33
CA GLU A 231 21.44 -0.63 -14.03
C GLU A 231 21.17 -0.41 -15.52
N LEU A 232 20.49 -1.35 -16.17
CA LEU A 232 20.10 -1.25 -17.59
C LEU A 232 19.24 -0.01 -17.86
N ALA A 233 18.33 0.35 -16.96
CA ALA A 233 17.51 1.55 -17.09
C ALA A 233 18.36 2.83 -17.17
N LYS A 234 19.44 2.91 -16.39
CA LYS A 234 20.37 4.04 -16.41
C LYS A 234 21.21 4.05 -17.68
N GLU A 235 21.76 2.89 -18.05
CA GLU A 235 22.60 2.71 -19.23
C GLU A 235 21.85 3.10 -20.51
N MET A 236 20.65 2.55 -20.70
CA MET A 236 19.84 2.78 -21.89
C MET A 236 18.97 4.05 -21.82
N ARG A 237 18.97 4.76 -20.69
CA ARG A 237 18.12 5.94 -20.41
C ARG A 237 16.62 5.67 -20.66
N ILE A 238 16.14 4.51 -20.21
CA ILE A 238 14.74 4.09 -20.26
C ILE A 238 14.18 3.91 -18.86
N THR A 239 12.85 3.75 -18.73
CA THR A 239 12.23 3.48 -17.43
C THR A 239 12.61 2.09 -16.91
N ARG A 240 12.57 1.90 -15.58
CA ARG A 240 12.82 0.59 -14.97
C ARG A 240 11.89 -0.50 -15.46
N THR A 241 10.63 -0.18 -15.75
CA THR A 241 9.66 -1.15 -16.29
C THR A 241 10.01 -1.56 -17.72
N ALA A 242 10.39 -0.61 -18.59
CA ALA A 242 10.89 -0.92 -19.93
C ALA A 242 12.17 -1.78 -19.86
N ALA A 243 13.15 -1.38 -19.05
CA ALA A 243 14.38 -2.18 -18.85
C ALA A 243 14.08 -3.58 -18.29
N GLY A 244 13.10 -3.72 -17.38
CA GLY A 244 12.66 -5.02 -16.87
C GLY A 244 12.08 -5.92 -17.96
N ILE A 245 11.24 -5.37 -18.86
CA ILE A 245 10.76 -6.11 -20.02
C ILE A 245 11.92 -6.53 -20.92
N ARG A 246 12.85 -5.62 -21.23
CA ARG A 246 14.02 -5.92 -22.07
C ARG A 246 14.90 -7.03 -21.49
N LEU A 247 15.16 -7.01 -20.18
CA LEU A 247 15.90 -8.08 -19.50
C LEU A 247 15.15 -9.42 -19.54
N GLY A 248 13.83 -9.38 -19.35
CA GLY A 248 13.03 -10.58 -19.20
C GLY A 248 12.60 -11.22 -20.52
N LEU A 249 12.59 -10.48 -21.63
CA LEU A 249 12.04 -10.93 -22.91
C LEU A 249 13.14 -11.35 -23.90
N SER A 250 14.11 -12.15 -23.43
CA SER A 250 15.17 -12.73 -24.27
C SER A 250 14.74 -13.99 -25.04
N SER A 251 13.54 -14.50 -24.75
CA SER A 251 12.91 -15.64 -25.41
C SER A 251 11.39 -15.44 -25.47
N PRO A 252 10.64 -16.20 -26.29
CA PRO A 252 9.19 -16.07 -26.37
C PRO A 252 8.51 -16.28 -25.00
N LYS A 253 7.73 -15.29 -24.57
CA LYS A 253 6.97 -15.28 -23.32
C LYS A 253 5.63 -14.60 -23.52
N ILE A 254 4.62 -15.01 -22.75
CA ILE A 254 3.39 -14.22 -22.62
C ILE A 254 3.74 -12.95 -21.84
N VAL A 255 3.42 -11.77 -22.34
CA VAL A 255 3.74 -10.51 -21.67
C VAL A 255 2.46 -9.90 -21.09
N VAL A 256 2.45 -9.62 -19.78
CA VAL A 256 1.32 -9.02 -19.08
C VAL A 256 1.74 -7.68 -18.49
N ILE A 257 1.15 -6.61 -19.02
CA ILE A 257 1.48 -5.23 -18.67
C ILE A 257 0.25 -4.57 -18.06
N GLY A 258 0.32 -4.30 -16.76
CA GLY A 258 -0.79 -3.71 -16.00
C GLY A 258 -0.60 -2.24 -15.62
N ASN A 259 0.63 -1.72 -15.71
CA ASN A 259 0.95 -0.43 -15.10
C ASN A 259 1.66 0.54 -16.04
N ALA A 260 2.69 0.13 -16.77
CA ALA A 260 3.57 1.06 -17.47
C ALA A 260 3.37 1.10 -19.00
N PRO A 261 2.94 2.24 -19.58
CA PRO A 261 2.90 2.42 -21.05
C PRO A 261 4.26 2.21 -21.72
N THR A 262 5.36 2.59 -21.05
CA THR A 262 6.72 2.40 -21.55
C THR A 262 7.11 0.93 -21.69
N ALA A 263 6.49 0.03 -20.91
CA ALA A 263 6.70 -1.41 -21.07
C ALA A 263 6.09 -1.92 -22.39
N VAL A 264 4.93 -1.38 -22.79
CA VAL A 264 4.30 -1.71 -24.09
C VAL A 264 5.17 -1.19 -25.24
N ALA A 265 5.68 0.04 -25.12
CA ALA A 265 6.60 0.61 -26.11
C ALA A 265 7.86 -0.27 -26.27
N GLU A 266 8.34 -0.85 -25.18
CA GLU A 266 9.52 -1.71 -25.21
C GLU A 266 9.24 -3.08 -25.84
N VAL A 267 8.08 -3.68 -25.56
CA VAL A 267 7.59 -4.89 -26.25
C VAL A 267 7.59 -4.69 -27.77
N LEU A 268 7.08 -3.55 -28.23
CA LEU A 268 7.04 -3.21 -29.66
C LEU A 268 8.43 -3.10 -30.30
N LYS A 269 9.43 -2.57 -29.57
CA LYS A 269 10.83 -2.54 -30.04
C LYS A 269 11.42 -3.94 -30.12
N ILE A 270 11.23 -4.74 -29.09
CA ILE A 270 11.75 -6.12 -29.02
C ILE A 270 11.14 -7.00 -30.12
N ARG A 271 9.85 -6.79 -30.46
CA ARG A 271 9.23 -7.43 -31.61
C ARG A 271 9.96 -7.10 -32.92
N LYS A 272 10.35 -5.84 -33.13
CA LYS A 272 11.11 -5.41 -34.33
C LYS A 272 12.53 -5.99 -34.36
N GLU A 273 13.08 -6.34 -33.20
CA GLU A 273 14.37 -7.04 -33.06
C GLU A 273 14.26 -8.55 -33.37
N GLY A 274 13.05 -9.06 -33.68
CA GLY A 274 12.83 -10.43 -34.17
C GLY A 274 12.41 -11.44 -33.10
N ILE A 275 12.19 -11.01 -31.86
CA ILE A 275 11.69 -11.90 -30.81
C ILE A 275 10.20 -12.17 -31.02
N GLU A 276 9.84 -13.44 -31.11
CA GLU A 276 8.44 -13.88 -31.19
C GLU A 276 7.74 -13.72 -29.84
N ILE A 277 6.56 -13.08 -29.85
CA ILE A 277 5.80 -12.77 -28.63
C ILE A 277 4.41 -13.38 -28.81
N PRO A 278 4.10 -14.52 -28.15
CA PRO A 278 2.86 -15.25 -28.40
C PRO A 278 1.61 -14.47 -28.02
N LEU A 279 1.64 -13.73 -26.91
CA LEU A 279 0.49 -12.95 -26.44
C LEU A 279 0.95 -11.76 -25.61
N VAL A 280 0.31 -10.60 -25.81
CA VAL A 280 0.45 -9.43 -24.95
C VAL A 280 -0.89 -9.03 -24.35
N ILE A 281 -0.97 -9.02 -23.02
CA ILE A 281 -2.10 -8.41 -22.30
C ILE A 281 -1.67 -7.02 -21.85
N ALA A 282 -2.26 -5.97 -22.41
CA ALA A 282 -1.88 -4.59 -22.14
C ALA A 282 -3.05 -3.78 -21.58
N THR A 283 -2.96 -3.44 -20.30
CA THR A 283 -3.90 -2.58 -19.60
C THR A 283 -3.22 -1.44 -18.83
N PRO A 284 -2.08 -0.86 -19.24
CA PRO A 284 -1.51 0.26 -18.49
C PRO A 284 -2.47 1.47 -18.52
N PRO A 285 -2.77 2.09 -17.35
CA PRO A 285 -3.52 3.33 -17.30
C PRO A 285 -2.65 4.51 -17.73
N GLY A 286 -3.29 5.61 -18.13
CA GLY A 286 -2.59 6.86 -18.38
C GLY A 286 -3.35 7.81 -19.27
N PHE A 287 -3.15 9.10 -19.05
CA PHE A 287 -3.83 10.19 -19.79
C PHE A 287 -3.01 10.74 -20.96
N THR A 288 -1.77 10.28 -21.13
CA THR A 288 -0.87 10.71 -22.19
C THR A 288 -0.56 9.54 -23.13
N ASN A 289 0.69 9.10 -23.21
CA ASN A 289 1.20 8.14 -24.19
C ASN A 289 0.58 6.73 -24.09
N ALA A 290 -0.20 6.45 -23.04
CA ALA A 290 -0.86 5.16 -22.85
C ALA A 290 -1.84 4.83 -23.98
N VAL A 291 -2.58 5.82 -24.48
CA VAL A 291 -3.57 5.60 -25.55
C VAL A 291 -2.85 5.20 -26.83
N GLU A 292 -1.89 6.00 -27.26
CA GLU A 292 -1.14 5.80 -28.51
C GLU A 292 -0.40 4.47 -28.52
N VAL A 293 0.35 4.15 -27.45
CA VAL A 293 1.15 2.91 -27.42
C VAL A 293 0.30 1.65 -27.41
N LYS A 294 -0.92 1.71 -26.86
CA LYS A 294 -1.89 0.60 -26.88
C LYS A 294 -2.47 0.41 -28.28
N GLU A 295 -2.76 1.49 -29.00
CA GLU A 295 -3.18 1.42 -30.40
C GLU A 295 -2.04 0.93 -31.31
N ASP A 296 -0.79 1.33 -31.03
CA ASP A 296 0.39 0.82 -31.75
C ASP A 296 0.57 -0.69 -31.53
N LEU A 297 0.33 -1.18 -30.31
CA LEU A 297 0.32 -2.63 -30.03
C LEU A 297 -0.75 -3.34 -30.86
N ILE A 298 -1.95 -2.78 -30.94
CA ILE A 298 -3.04 -3.37 -31.75
C ILE A 298 -2.65 -3.45 -33.23
N LYS A 299 -2.03 -2.38 -33.77
CA LYS A 299 -1.59 -2.31 -35.17
C LYS A 299 -0.37 -3.16 -35.47
N SER A 300 0.39 -3.58 -34.46
CA SER A 300 1.63 -4.34 -34.62
C SER A 300 1.42 -5.77 -35.13
N GLY A 301 0.20 -6.30 -35.02
CA GLY A 301 -0.12 -7.68 -35.39
C GLY A 301 0.31 -8.73 -34.35
N ILE A 302 0.93 -8.32 -33.23
CA ILE A 302 1.17 -9.22 -32.10
C ILE A 302 -0.20 -9.63 -31.52
N PRO A 303 -0.48 -10.93 -31.29
CA PRO A 303 -1.70 -11.34 -30.62
C PRO A 303 -1.81 -10.65 -29.26
N CYS A 304 -2.94 -9.98 -29.00
CA CYS A 304 -3.08 -9.13 -27.83
C CYS A 304 -4.49 -9.01 -27.29
N ILE A 305 -4.58 -8.75 -25.99
CA ILE A 305 -5.80 -8.31 -25.31
C ILE A 305 -5.48 -6.94 -24.69
N VAL A 306 -6.17 -5.90 -25.15
CA VAL A 306 -5.84 -4.51 -24.84
C VAL A 306 -7.05 -3.78 -24.30
N LEU A 307 -6.91 -3.10 -23.16
CA LEU A 307 -7.91 -2.13 -22.72
C LEU A 307 -7.58 -0.76 -23.32
N ARG A 308 -8.32 -0.36 -24.36
CA ARG A 308 -8.12 0.93 -25.07
C ARG A 308 -8.43 2.15 -24.19
N GLY A 309 -7.97 3.32 -24.64
CA GLY A 309 -8.21 4.59 -23.96
C GLY A 309 -7.35 4.79 -22.71
N THR A 310 -7.81 5.59 -21.75
CA THR A 310 -7.02 5.99 -20.56
C THR A 310 -7.12 5.04 -19.38
N TYR A 311 -8.17 4.20 -19.37
CA TYR A 311 -8.37 3.18 -18.34
C TYR A 311 -7.29 2.10 -18.38
N GLY A 312 -7.11 1.45 -17.25
CA GLY A 312 -6.08 0.45 -17.06
C GLY A 312 -5.98 0.01 -15.61
N GLY A 313 -4.99 -0.82 -15.34
CA GLY A 313 -4.63 -1.23 -13.99
C GLY A 313 -4.20 -2.68 -13.93
N SER A 314 -3.32 -2.96 -12.98
CA SER A 314 -2.80 -4.30 -12.72
C SER A 314 -3.92 -5.32 -12.46
N SER A 315 -5.00 -4.95 -11.76
CA SER A 315 -6.12 -5.84 -11.48
C SER A 315 -6.80 -6.35 -12.75
N ILE A 316 -6.95 -5.48 -13.77
CA ILE A 316 -7.57 -5.83 -15.04
C ILE A 316 -6.66 -6.80 -15.82
N ALA A 317 -5.38 -6.46 -15.98
CA ALA A 317 -4.38 -7.35 -16.59
C ALA A 317 -4.36 -8.73 -15.92
N VAL A 318 -4.32 -8.75 -14.59
CA VAL A 318 -4.33 -9.98 -13.78
C VAL A 318 -5.61 -10.79 -13.98
N SER A 319 -6.77 -10.13 -14.02
CA SER A 319 -8.07 -10.82 -14.21
C SER A 319 -8.14 -11.53 -15.57
N ILE A 320 -7.62 -10.90 -16.62
CA ILE A 320 -7.61 -11.44 -17.98
C ILE A 320 -6.70 -12.68 -18.06
N ILE A 321 -5.45 -12.59 -17.59
CA ILE A 321 -4.53 -13.74 -17.63
C ILE A 321 -4.99 -14.88 -16.71
N ASN A 322 -5.55 -14.58 -15.53
CA ASN A 322 -6.08 -15.60 -14.63
C ASN A 322 -7.31 -16.31 -15.23
N GLU A 323 -8.11 -15.63 -16.03
CA GLU A 323 -9.22 -16.24 -16.74
C GLU A 323 -8.72 -17.17 -17.86
N LEU A 324 -7.67 -16.80 -18.60
CA LEU A 324 -7.00 -17.73 -19.53
C LEU A 324 -6.44 -18.96 -18.80
N ILE A 325 -5.80 -18.76 -17.63
CA ILE A 325 -5.31 -19.85 -16.78
C ILE A 325 -6.47 -20.75 -16.31
N ARG A 326 -7.62 -20.16 -15.95
CA ARG A 326 -8.82 -20.92 -15.56
C ARG A 326 -9.32 -21.77 -16.72
N MET A 327 -9.37 -21.22 -17.94
CA MET A 327 -9.76 -21.96 -19.15
C MET A 327 -8.81 -23.13 -19.45
N VAL A 328 -7.50 -22.97 -19.21
CA VAL A 328 -6.53 -24.08 -19.32
C VAL A 328 -6.86 -25.20 -18.34
N ARG A 329 -7.18 -24.86 -17.08
CA ARG A 329 -7.49 -25.83 -16.02
C ARG A 329 -8.84 -26.53 -16.24
N SER A 330 -9.85 -25.83 -16.76
CA SER A 330 -11.19 -26.39 -16.97
C SER A 330 -11.25 -27.37 -18.15
N HIS A 331 -10.32 -27.30 -19.10
CA HIS A 331 -10.22 -28.20 -20.25
C HIS A 331 -9.15 -29.30 -20.05
N GLY A 332 -8.63 -29.45 -18.83
CA GLY A 332 -7.62 -30.44 -18.45
C GLY A 332 -8.16 -31.62 -17.64
N GLY A 333 -9.46 -31.89 -17.72
CA GLY A 333 -10.12 -33.07 -17.16
C GLY A 333 -10.48 -34.07 -18.25
#